data_AF-A0A1B3JJM0-F1
#
_entry.id   AF-A0A1B3JJM0-F1
#
_cell.length_a   1.000
_cell.length_b   1.000
_cell.length_c   1.000
_cell.angle_alpha   90.00
_cell.angle_beta   90.00
_cell.angle_gamma   90.00
#
_symmetry.space_group_name_H-M   'P 1'
#
loop_
_entity.id
_entity.type
_entity.pdbx_description
1 polymer ?
#
loop_
_entity_poly.entity_id
_entity_poly.type
_entity_poly.pdbx_seq_one_letter_code
_entity_poly.pdbx_strand_id
1 'polypeptide(L)'
;MTKQGKAYQSAVGFLPKNTKKFTGKVSLNVAIYLPDKHKRDIDNIFKALFDSLTYAGVIADDSLIDKLTAEKHNPIKSGKIVVTIRGLE
;
A
#
# COMPACT_ATOMS: atom_id res chain seq x y z
N MET A 1 -11.17 18.43 4.92
CA MET A 1 -10.10 17.48 4.57
C MET A 1 -8.98 17.60 5.60
N THR A 2 -8.82 16.61 6.47
CA THR A 2 -7.90 16.68 7.63
C THR A 2 -6.44 16.49 7.19
N LYS A 3 -5.54 17.27 7.82
CA LYS A 3 -4.09 17.40 7.53
C LYS A 3 -3.28 16.09 7.57
N GLN A 4 -3.85 14.97 8.01
CA GLN A 4 -3.16 13.68 8.14
C GLN A 4 -3.00 12.91 6.81
N GLY A 5 -3.74 13.26 5.75
CA GLY A 5 -3.60 12.61 4.44
C GLY A 5 -2.28 12.89 3.70
N LYS A 6 -1.62 14.03 3.97
CA LYS A 6 -0.39 14.44 3.27
C LYS A 6 0.87 13.70 3.71
N ALA A 7 0.93 13.21 4.95
CA ALA A 7 2.10 12.50 5.45
C ALA A 7 2.22 11.07 4.88
N TYR A 8 1.09 10.46 4.50
CA TYR A 8 1.06 9.11 3.93
C TYR A 8 1.47 9.08 2.45
N GLN A 9 1.15 10.12 1.69
CA GLN A 9 1.57 10.24 0.28
C GLN A 9 3.11 10.32 0.13
N SER A 10 3.84 10.80 1.15
CA SER A 10 5.32 10.81 1.12
C SER A 10 5.96 9.44 1.37
N ALA A 11 5.28 8.49 2.02
CA ALA A 11 5.81 7.15 2.24
C ALA A 11 5.63 6.21 1.04
N VAL A 12 4.74 6.56 0.10
CA VAL A 12 4.52 5.86 -1.18
C VAL A 12 5.28 6.54 -2.33
N GLY A 13 6.33 7.30 -2.00
CA GLY A 13 7.07 8.14 -2.95
C GLY A 13 8.19 7.45 -3.73
N PHE A 14 8.22 6.12 -3.84
CA PHE A 14 9.28 5.45 -4.62
C PHE A 14 8.80 4.21 -5.36
N LEU A 15 7.76 4.35 -6.17
CA LEU A 15 7.57 3.44 -7.30
C LEU A 15 8.33 4.05 -8.48
N PRO A 16 9.36 3.40 -9.02
CA PRO A 16 10.08 3.93 -10.16
C PRO A 16 9.09 4.17 -11.31
N LYS A 17 9.24 5.27 -12.05
CA LYS A 17 8.42 5.63 -13.24
C LYS A 17 8.34 4.53 -14.32
N ASN A 18 9.12 3.46 -14.19
CA ASN A 18 9.18 2.30 -15.08
C ASN A 18 8.63 1.02 -14.41
N THR A 19 7.70 1.13 -13.47
CA THR A 19 7.12 -0.04 -12.80
C THR A 19 6.27 -0.82 -13.80
N LYS A 20 6.56 -2.11 -13.92
CA LYS A 20 5.86 -3.04 -14.80
C LYS A 20 4.36 -2.99 -14.46
N LYS A 21 3.53 -2.66 -15.45
CA LYS A 21 2.08 -2.65 -15.28
C LYS A 21 1.59 -4.08 -15.12
N PHE A 22 0.84 -4.36 -14.06
CA PHE A 22 0.14 -5.61 -13.92
C PHE A 22 -1.22 -5.48 -14.63
N THR A 23 -1.43 -6.27 -15.67
CA THR A 23 -2.68 -6.33 -16.44
C THR A 23 -3.55 -7.54 -16.08
N GLY A 24 -3.02 -8.45 -15.27
CA GLY A 24 -3.71 -9.65 -14.79
C GLY A 24 -3.95 -9.59 -13.29
N LYS A 25 -4.50 -10.69 -12.74
CA LYS A 25 -4.72 -10.82 -11.30
C LYS A 25 -3.41 -10.69 -10.54
N VAL A 26 -3.44 -10.06 -9.38
CA VAL A 26 -2.29 -9.87 -8.51
C VAL A 26 -2.58 -10.31 -7.09
N SER A 27 -1.52 -10.74 -6.42
CA SER A 27 -1.50 -10.89 -4.97
C SER A 27 -0.72 -9.75 -4.34
N LEU A 28 -1.32 -9.15 -3.31
CA LEU A 28 -0.78 -8.05 -2.52
C LEU A 28 -0.46 -8.52 -1.11
N ASN A 29 0.81 -8.37 -0.71
CA ASN A 29 1.24 -8.61 0.66
C ASN A 29 1.68 -7.28 1.30
N VAL A 30 1.04 -6.92 2.41
CA VAL A 30 1.24 -5.65 3.10
C VAL A 30 1.76 -5.88 4.51
N ALA A 31 3.03 -5.55 4.75
CA ALA A 31 3.63 -5.58 6.08
C ALA A 31 3.59 -4.18 6.71
N ILE A 32 2.87 -4.06 7.82
CA ILE A 32 2.57 -2.77 8.47
C ILE A 32 3.38 -2.66 9.75
N TYR A 33 4.30 -1.69 9.80
CA TYR A 33 5.10 -1.33 10.97
C TYR A 33 4.65 0.04 11.45
N LEU A 34 3.79 0.11 12.47
CA LEU A 34 3.27 1.40 12.95
C LEU A 34 4.30 2.11 13.85
N PRO A 35 4.47 3.45 13.76
CA PRO A 35 5.37 4.18 14.65
C PRO A 35 4.83 4.34 16.07
N ASP A 36 3.51 4.25 16.22
CA ASP A 36 2.82 4.43 17.48
C ASP A 36 1.67 3.41 17.60
N LYS A 37 1.32 3.04 18.84
CA LYS A 37 0.24 2.10 19.16
C LYS A 37 -1.16 2.67 18.91
N HIS A 38 -1.28 3.91 18.47
CA HIS A 38 -2.55 4.48 18.01
C HIS A 38 -3.23 3.54 16.99
N LYS A 39 -4.50 3.21 17.26
CA LYS A 39 -5.39 2.51 16.33
C LYS A 39 -5.54 3.38 15.08
N ARG A 40 -4.72 3.12 14.06
CA ARG A 40 -5.02 3.56 12.69
C ARG A 40 -5.99 2.54 12.12
N ASP A 41 -7.12 3.03 11.60
CA ASP A 41 -8.06 2.21 10.85
C ASP A 41 -7.32 1.56 9.69
N ILE A 42 -7.34 0.22 9.69
CA ILE A 42 -6.71 -0.60 8.66
C ILE A 42 -7.29 -0.25 7.29
N ASP A 43 -8.59 0.04 7.24
CA ASP A 43 -9.31 0.46 6.04
C ASP A 43 -8.73 1.75 5.42
N ASN A 44 -8.48 2.77 6.26
CA ASN A 44 -7.86 4.02 5.81
C ASN A 44 -6.45 3.81 5.24
N ILE A 45 -5.70 2.85 5.80
CA ILE A 45 -4.37 2.50 5.29
C ILE A 45 -4.49 1.87 3.91
N PHE A 46 -5.36 0.86 3.74
CA PHE A 46 -5.52 0.19 2.45
C PHE A 46 -6.10 1.11 1.38
N LYS A 47 -7.07 1.96 1.73
CA LYS A 47 -7.64 2.92 0.79
C LYS A 47 -6.56 3.85 0.22
N ALA A 48 -5.69 4.39 1.07
CA ALA A 48 -4.57 5.21 0.62
C ALA A 48 -3.54 4.41 -0.21
N LEU A 49 -3.37 3.13 0.11
CA LEU A 49 -2.45 2.23 -0.57
C LEU A 49 -2.93 1.91 -1.99
N PHE A 50 -4.21 1.54 -2.16
CA PHE A 50 -4.81 1.27 -3.47
C PHE A 50 -4.84 2.52 -4.35
N ASP A 51 -5.25 3.66 -3.79
CA ASP A 51 -5.23 4.95 -4.50
C ASP A 51 -3.82 5.28 -5.01
N SER A 52 -2.80 5.02 -4.20
CA SER A 52 -1.41 5.24 -4.63
C SER A 52 -0.96 4.26 -5.71
N LEU A 53 -1.39 3.00 -5.67
CA LEU A 53 -1.03 1.98 -6.66
C LEU A 53 -1.67 2.24 -8.02
N THR A 54 -2.94 2.66 -8.03
CA THR A 54 -3.67 3.03 -9.25
C THR A 54 -3.13 4.36 -9.80
N TYR A 55 -2.89 5.36 -8.95
CA TYR A 55 -2.31 6.64 -9.36
C TYR A 55 -0.89 6.49 -9.93
N ALA A 56 -0.07 5.61 -9.36
CA ALA A 56 1.26 5.28 -9.88
C ALA A 56 1.21 4.41 -11.15
N GLY A 57 0.04 3.92 -11.55
CA GLY A 57 -0.15 3.09 -12.74
C GLY A 57 0.43 1.68 -12.62
N VAL A 58 0.64 1.18 -11.40
CA VAL A 58 1.17 -0.18 -11.16
C VAL A 58 0.12 -1.23 -11.48
N ILE A 59 -1.11 -0.98 -11.05
CA ILE A 59 -2.31 -1.75 -11.39
C ILE A 59 -3.29 -0.82 -12.10
N ALA A 60 -4.08 -1.35 -13.04
CA ALA A 60 -5.08 -0.56 -13.73
C ALA A 60 -6.29 -0.25 -12.84
N ASP A 61 -6.67 -1.20 -11.99
CA ASP A 61 -7.84 -1.13 -11.11
C ASP A 61 -7.63 -2.03 -9.88
N ASP A 62 -8.28 -1.73 -8.75
CA ASP A 62 -8.22 -2.55 -7.54
C ASP A 62 -8.89 -3.92 -7.69
N SER A 63 -9.78 -4.08 -8.69
CA SER A 63 -10.38 -5.38 -9.06
C SER A 63 -9.36 -6.42 -9.51
N LEU A 64 -8.14 -6.00 -9.88
CA LEU A 64 -7.05 -6.93 -10.21
C LEU A 64 -6.50 -7.64 -8.95
N ILE A 65 -6.80 -7.13 -7.76
CA ILE A 65 -6.28 -7.68 -6.50
C ILE A 65 -7.14 -8.88 -6.09
N ASP A 66 -6.71 -10.07 -6.49
CA ASP A 66 -7.44 -11.32 -6.19
C ASP A 66 -7.12 -11.82 -4.77
N LYS A 67 -5.89 -11.59 -4.32
CA LYS A 67 -5.45 -11.97 -2.96
C LYS A 67 -4.80 -10.78 -2.26
N LEU A 68 -5.31 -10.46 -1.08
CA LEU A 68 -4.70 -9.49 -0.19
C LEU A 68 -4.36 -10.14 1.13
N THR A 69 -3.12 -9.95 1.58
CA THR A 69 -2.65 -10.40 2.89
C THR A 69 -2.00 -9.21 3.59
N ALA A 70 -2.36 -8.97 4.84
CA ALA A 70 -1.73 -7.92 5.62
C ALA A 70 -1.42 -8.35 7.04
N GLU A 71 -0.23 -7.96 7.46
CA GLU A 71 0.37 -8.40 8.70
C GLU A 71 0.87 -7.17 9.45
N LYS A 72 0.44 -7.03 10.71
CA LYS A 72 0.97 -6.01 11.60
C LYS A 72 2.21 -6.56 12.29
N HIS A 73 3.33 -5.89 12.10
CA HIS A 73 4.58 -6.20 12.75
C HIS A 73 4.84 -5.29 13.95
N ASN A 74 5.90 -5.60 14.69
CA ASN A 74 6.36 -4.79 15.81
C ASN A 74 6.60 -3.34 15.35
N PRO A 75 6.24 -2.36 16.19
CA PRO A 75 6.38 -0.95 15.85
C PRO A 75 7.85 -0.54 15.67
N ILE A 76 8.12 0.34 14.70
CA ILE A 76 9.45 0.91 14.46
C ILE A 76 9.35 2.44 14.54
N LYS A 77 10.35 3.13 15.10
CA LYS A 77 10.28 4.58 15.40
C LYS A 77 9.79 5.48 14.25
N SER A 78 10.16 5.18 13.01
CA SER A 78 9.74 5.97 11.83
C SER A 78 8.41 5.54 11.21
N GLY A 79 7.92 4.35 11.57
CA GLY A 79 6.83 3.69 10.85
C GLY A 79 7.25 3.27 9.44
N LYS A 80 6.69 2.18 8.95
CA LYS A 80 6.93 1.72 7.58
C LYS A 80 5.79 0.85 7.12
N ILE A 81 5.43 0.96 5.85
CA ILE A 81 4.55 0.01 5.20
C ILE A 81 5.33 -0.55 4.03
N VAL A 82 5.43 -1.88 3.96
CA VAL A 82 6.07 -2.58 2.86
C VAL A 82 4.99 -3.27 2.07
N VAL A 83 4.97 -3.02 0.77
CA VAL A 83 3.98 -3.55 -0.16
C VAL A 83 4.71 -4.41 -1.17
N THR A 84 4.33 -5.68 -1.24
CA THR A 84 4.84 -6.62 -2.24
C THR A 84 3.69 -7.00 -3.15
N ILE A 85 3.90 -6.84 -4.46
CA ILE A 85 2.92 -7.20 -5.49
C ILE A 85 3.50 -8.33 -6.30
N ARG A 86 2.72 -9.38 -6.52
CA ARG A 86 3.08 -10.49 -7.41
C ARG A 86 1.94 -10.75 -8.39
N GLY A 87 2.28 -10.90 -9.67
CA GLY A 87 1.32 -11.39 -10.66
C GLY A 87 0.90 -12.81 -10.32
N LEU A 88 -0.39 -13.08 -10.41
CA LEU A 88 -0.95 -14.42 -10.41
C LEU A 88 -1.20 -14.74 -11.89
N GLU A 89 -0.47 -15.73 -12.39
CA GLU A 89 -0.66 -16.25 -13.76
C GLU A 89 -2.03 -16.93 -13.92
#